data_AF-A0A7V6TLE4-F1
#
_entry.id   AF-A0A7V6TLE4-F1
#
_cell.length_a   1.000
_cell.length_b   1.000
_cell.length_c   1.000
_cell.angle_alpha   90.00
_cell.angle_beta   90.00
_cell.angle_gamma   90.00
#
_symmetry.space_group_name_H-M   'P 1'
#
loop_
_entity.id
_entity.type
_entity.pdbx_description
1 polymer ?
#
loop_
_entity_poly.entity_id
_entity_poly.type
_entity_poly.pdbx_seq_one_letter_code
_entity_poly.pdbx_strand_id
1 'polypeptide(L)'
;GAIVGVTAGGLTGTTKAQTLEKAAQQIEEIYQAAIEVNPEIIVLTHGGPLKDVETAEYSLIHTSAAGYASGSSGERIPTETAVTEITRQYKKCRIE
;
A
#
# COMPACT_ATOMS: atom_id res chain seq x y z
N GLY A 1 4.07 -7.72 -8.06
CA GLY A 1 5.45 -7.43 -7.64
C GLY A 1 5.50 -6.01 -7.12
N ALA A 2 6.33 -5.75 -6.11
CA ALA A 2 6.48 -4.44 -5.48
C ALA A 2 7.07 -3.38 -6.44
N ILE A 3 6.33 -2.30 -6.75
CA ILE A 3 6.82 -1.22 -7.64
C ILE A 3 7.81 -0.33 -6.89
N VAL A 4 7.49 0.04 -5.64
CA VAL A 4 8.35 0.84 -4.76
C VAL A 4 8.79 0.09 -3.51
N GLY A 5 9.03 -1.22 -3.64
CA GLY A 5 9.48 -2.09 -2.56
C GLY A 5 8.36 -2.79 -1.78
N VAL A 6 8.74 -3.63 -0.81
CA VAL A 6 7.78 -4.43 -0.02
C VAL A 6 6.89 -3.53 0.83
N THR A 7 5.57 -3.75 0.82
CA THR A 7 4.61 -2.97 1.62
C THR A 7 4.95 -3.05 3.11
N ALA A 8 5.11 -1.90 3.74
CA ALA A 8 5.37 -1.79 5.17
C ALA A 8 4.08 -1.92 6.01
N GLY A 9 4.24 -2.38 7.25
CA GLY A 9 3.15 -2.47 8.23
C GLY A 9 2.43 -3.83 8.30
N GLY A 10 1.41 -3.87 9.16
CA GLY A 10 0.86 -5.13 9.65
C GLY A 10 1.73 -5.77 10.73
N LEU A 11 1.34 -6.96 11.18
CA LEU A 11 2.05 -7.74 12.20
C LEU A 11 3.34 -8.36 11.66
N THR A 12 3.38 -8.66 10.36
CA THR A 12 4.47 -9.42 9.71
C THR A 12 5.21 -8.64 8.64
N GLY A 13 4.79 -7.41 8.31
CA GLY A 13 5.43 -6.62 7.26
C GLY A 13 6.73 -5.96 7.69
N THR A 14 7.48 -5.45 6.71
CA THR A 14 8.69 -4.68 6.97
C THR A 14 8.39 -3.41 7.76
N THR A 15 9.26 -3.07 8.71
CA THR A 15 9.23 -1.76 9.41
C THR A 15 9.99 -0.68 8.64
N LYS A 16 10.81 -1.08 7.66
CA LYS A 16 11.58 -0.17 6.82
C LYS A 16 10.82 0.05 5.51
N ALA A 17 10.38 1.28 5.30
CA ALA A 17 9.98 1.81 4.01
C ALA A 17 10.64 3.17 3.79
N GLN A 18 10.79 3.55 2.53
CA GLN A 18 11.09 4.93 2.18
C GLN A 18 9.92 5.87 2.50
N THR A 19 10.14 7.17 2.41
CA THR A 19 9.08 8.16 2.62
C THR A 19 8.06 8.14 1.48
N LEU A 20 6.85 8.66 1.72
CA LEU A 20 5.79 8.74 0.72
C LEU A 20 6.20 9.62 -0.46
N GLU A 21 6.87 10.74 -0.19
CA GLU A 21 7.36 11.69 -1.20
C GLU A 21 8.36 11.00 -2.12
N LYS A 22 9.31 10.24 -1.56
CA LYS A 22 10.31 9.52 -2.34
C LYS A 22 9.68 8.41 -3.17
N ALA A 23 8.69 7.71 -2.62
CA ALA A 23 7.96 6.69 -3.36
C ALA A 23 7.17 7.29 -4.53
N ALA A 24 6.47 8.41 -4.31
CA ALA A 24 5.73 9.11 -5.37
C ALA A 24 6.68 9.60 -6.47
N GLN A 25 7.81 10.21 -6.11
CA GLN A 25 8.82 10.63 -7.08
C GLN A 25 9.31 9.46 -7.94
N GLN A 26 9.64 8.32 -7.33
CA GLN A 26 10.09 7.13 -8.07
C GLN A 26 9.01 6.58 -9.01
N ILE A 27 7.75 6.58 -8.58
CA ILE A 27 6.63 6.14 -9.42
C ILE A 27 6.47 7.08 -10.62
N GLU A 28 6.60 8.39 -10.42
CA GLU A 28 6.51 9.36 -11.50
C GLU A 28 7.66 9.19 -12.50
N GLU A 29 8.89 8.97 -12.02
CA GLU A 29 10.04 8.65 -12.87
C GLU A 29 9.80 7.39 -13.71
N ILE A 30 9.20 6.34 -13.10
CA ILE A 30 8.80 5.11 -13.81
C ILE A 30 7.70 5.41 -14.84
N TYR A 31 6.71 6.21 -14.49
CA TYR A 31 5.61 6.58 -15.39
C TYR A 31 6.15 7.30 -16.64
N GLN A 32 6.98 8.31 -16.46
CA GLN A 32 7.54 9.10 -17.56
C GLN A 32 8.41 8.22 -18.48
N ALA A 33 9.24 7.34 -17.92
CA ALA A 33 10.03 6.40 -18.73
C ALA A 33 9.15 5.39 -19.50
N ALA A 34 8.04 4.94 -18.90
CA ALA A 34 7.14 3.98 -19.52
C ALA A 34 6.34 4.60 -20.67
N ILE A 35 5.82 5.82 -20.49
CA ILE A 35 4.99 6.52 -21.48
C ILE A 35 5.81 6.97 -22.70
N GLU A 36 7.10 7.27 -22.53
CA GLU A 36 8.03 7.54 -23.63
C GLU A 36 8.16 6.35 -24.60
N VAL A 37 8.08 5.12 -24.08
CA VAL A 37 8.19 3.90 -24.89
C VAL A 37 6.83 3.48 -25.46
N ASN A 38 5.77 3.56 -24.67
CA ASN A 38 4.42 3.20 -25.08
C ASN A 38 3.39 4.18 -24.49
N PRO A 39 2.86 5.12 -25.28
CA PRO A 39 1.87 6.10 -24.82
C PRO A 39 0.54 5.51 -24.32
N GLU A 40 0.24 4.25 -24.64
CA GLU A 40 -1.00 3.58 -24.22
C GLU A 40 -0.80 2.70 -22.97
N ILE A 41 0.39 2.72 -22.35
CA ILE A 41 0.67 1.88 -21.18
C ILE A 41 -0.10 2.38 -19.95
N ILE A 42 -0.70 1.45 -19.22
CA ILE A 42 -1.35 1.72 -17.94
C ILE A 42 -0.34 1.48 -16.82
N VAL A 43 -0.01 2.54 -16.07
CA VAL A 43 0.85 2.45 -14.89
C VAL A 43 -0.02 2.53 -13.64
N LEU A 44 0.25 1.66 -12.68
CA LEU A 44 -0.40 1.64 -11.37
C LEU A 44 0.62 1.91 -10.26
N THR A 45 0.16 2.38 -9.11
CA THR A 45 0.98 2.53 -7.90
C THR A 45 0.86 1.28 -7.02
N HIS A 46 1.95 0.85 -6.38
CA HIS A 46 1.93 -0.32 -5.49
C HIS A 46 3.20 -0.46 -4.61
N GLY A 47 3.01 -0.82 -3.35
CA GLY A 47 4.09 -1.25 -2.46
C GLY A 47 4.72 -0.16 -1.60
N GLY A 48 5.82 -0.49 -0.94
CA GLY A 48 6.60 0.43 -0.12
C GLY A 48 5.76 1.06 1.00
N PRO A 49 5.69 2.40 1.10
CA PRO A 49 4.89 3.08 2.10
C PRO A 49 3.37 3.08 1.80
N LEU A 50 2.91 2.57 0.64
CA LEU A 50 1.50 2.55 0.23
C LEU A 50 0.74 1.38 0.86
N LYS A 51 0.34 1.55 2.13
CA LYS A 51 -0.11 0.47 3.02
C LYS A 51 -1.57 0.58 3.50
N ASP A 52 -2.23 1.69 3.23
CA ASP A 52 -3.60 2.03 3.65
C ASP A 52 -4.25 2.98 2.63
N VAL A 53 -5.47 3.44 2.90
CA VAL A 53 -6.25 4.28 1.99
C VAL A 53 -5.58 5.64 1.81
N GLU A 54 -5.14 6.25 2.91
CA GLU A 54 -4.53 7.58 2.91
C GLU A 54 -3.23 7.60 2.09
N THR A 55 -2.38 6.58 2.27
CA THR A 55 -1.13 6.47 1.51
C THR A 55 -1.35 6.10 0.05
N ALA A 56 -2.36 5.27 -0.26
CA ALA A 56 -2.75 4.99 -1.65
C ALA A 56 -3.24 6.28 -2.35
N GLU A 57 -4.15 7.04 -1.71
CA GLU A 57 -4.64 8.32 -2.22
C GLU A 57 -3.51 9.31 -2.46
N TYR A 58 -2.56 9.41 -1.51
CA TYR A 58 -1.38 10.24 -1.68
C TYR A 58 -0.63 9.93 -2.98
N SER A 59 -0.44 8.64 -3.31
CA SER A 59 0.24 8.25 -4.54
C SER A 59 -0.52 8.63 -5.81
N LEU A 60 -1.84 8.62 -5.78
CA LEU A 60 -2.68 8.98 -6.93
C LEU A 60 -2.70 10.49 -7.18
N ILE A 61 -2.63 11.29 -6.10
CA ILE A 61 -2.60 12.75 -6.20
C ILE A 61 -1.23 13.26 -6.69
N HIS A 62 -0.15 12.56 -6.34
CA HIS A 62 1.23 13.03 -6.57
C HIS A 62 1.94 12.32 -7.73
N THR A 63 1.22 11.53 -8.53
CA THR A 63 1.77 10.86 -9.71
C THR A 63 0.76 10.86 -10.84
N SER A 64 1.24 10.64 -12.07
CA SER A 64 0.42 10.52 -13.27
C SER A 64 -0.17 9.11 -13.47
N ALA A 65 -0.01 8.21 -12.49
CA ALA A 65 -0.48 6.84 -12.58
C ALA A 65 -2.02 6.74 -12.64
N ALA A 66 -2.52 5.73 -13.32
CA ALA A 66 -3.95 5.57 -13.59
C ALA A 66 -4.74 4.96 -12.40
N GLY A 67 -4.05 4.44 -11.39
CA GLY A 67 -4.71 3.77 -10.27
C GLY A 67 -3.73 3.11 -9.29
N TYR A 68 -4.31 2.45 -8.29
CA TYR A 68 -3.59 1.74 -7.23
C TYR A 68 -3.89 0.24 -7.29
N ALA A 69 -2.85 -0.58 -7.25
CA ALA A 69 -3.00 -2.02 -7.11
C ALA A 69 -2.89 -2.39 -5.62
N SER A 70 -4.00 -2.83 -5.03
CA SER A 70 -4.01 -3.28 -3.64
C SER A 70 -3.37 -4.67 -3.48
N GLY A 71 -2.76 -4.91 -2.33
CA GLY A 71 -2.20 -6.20 -1.94
C GLY A 71 -2.36 -6.38 -0.44
N SER A 72 -1.25 -6.51 0.29
CA SER A 72 -1.27 -6.65 1.75
C SER A 72 -2.02 -5.50 2.48
N SER A 73 -2.05 -4.32 1.88
CA SER A 73 -2.82 -3.15 2.34
C SER A 73 -4.34 -3.34 2.31
N GLY A 74 -4.87 -4.10 1.34
CA GLY A 74 -6.30 -4.34 1.20
C GLY A 74 -6.80 -5.60 1.90
N GLU A 75 -5.93 -6.60 2.07
CA GLU A 75 -6.35 -7.88 2.66
C GLU A 75 -5.68 -8.14 4.02
N ARG A 76 -4.35 -8.23 4.08
CA ARG A 76 -3.63 -8.74 5.26
C ARG A 76 -3.72 -7.77 6.43
N ILE A 77 -3.27 -6.53 6.24
CA ILE A 77 -3.18 -5.49 7.28
C ILE A 77 -4.55 -5.20 7.92
N PRO A 78 -5.64 -4.96 7.15
CA PRO A 78 -6.95 -4.74 7.76
C PRO A 78 -7.49 -6.00 8.45
N THR A 79 -7.27 -7.20 7.89
CA THR A 79 -7.69 -8.46 8.51
C THR A 79 -6.98 -8.73 9.83
N GLU A 80 -5.66 -8.52 9.89
CA GLU A 80 -4.87 -8.66 11.11
C GLU A 80 -5.45 -7.81 12.24
N THR A 81 -5.82 -6.56 11.94
CA THR A 81 -6.42 -5.64 12.92
C THR A 81 -7.80 -6.13 13.36
N ALA A 82 -8.68 -6.43 12.40
CA ALA A 82 -10.06 -6.83 12.68
C ALA A 82 -10.14 -8.13 13.49
N VAL A 83 -9.38 -9.15 13.09
CA VAL A 83 -9.35 -10.46 13.76
C VAL A 83 -8.76 -10.34 15.16
N THR A 84 -7.71 -9.55 15.34
CA THR A 84 -7.11 -9.35 16.66
C THR A 84 -8.11 -8.65 17.59
N GLU A 85 -8.79 -7.62 17.11
CA GLU A 85 -9.73 -6.84 17.93
C GLU A 85 -10.95 -7.67 18.34
N ILE A 86 -11.59 -8.38 17.40
CA ILE A 86 -12.74 -9.23 17.75
C ILE A 86 -12.34 -10.34 18.72
N THR A 87 -11.14 -10.91 18.57
CA THR A 87 -10.61 -11.92 19.51
C THR A 87 -10.44 -11.34 20.91
N ARG A 88 -9.92 -10.10 21.04
CA ARG A 88 -9.81 -9.42 22.34
C ARG A 88 -11.18 -9.18 22.98
N GLN A 89 -12.20 -8.88 22.18
CA GLN A 89 -13.56 -8.71 22.68
C GLN A 89 -14.12 -10.02 23.24
N TYR A 90 -14.02 -11.13 22.50
CA TYR A 90 -14.44 -12.45 23.00
C TYR A 90 -13.70 -12.87 24.27
N LYS A 91 -12.40 -12.56 24.38
CA LYS A 91 -11.61 -12.86 25.59
C LYS A 91 -12.07 -12.10 26.84
N LYS A 92 -12.89 -11.06 26.70
CA LYS A 92 -13.48 -10.30 27.83
C LYS A 92 -14.86 -10.81 28.26
N CYS A 93 -15.46 -11.75 27.50
CA CYS A 93 -16.72 -12.37 27.90
C CYS A 93 -16.57 -13.05 29.27
N ARG A 94 -17.58 -12.88 30.11
CA ARG A 94 -17.67 -13.57 31.41
C ARG A 94 -18.46 -14.86 31.24
N ILE A 95 -18.12 -15.86 32.04
CA ILE A 95 -18.85 -17.12 32.13
C ILE A 95 -19.43 -17.15 33.54
N GLU A 96 -20.69 -17.54 33.67
CA GLU A 96 -21.38 -17.78 34.94
C GLU A 96 -21.07 -19.18 35.49
#